data_AF-A0A317HWA6-F1
#
_entry.id   AF-A0A317HWA6-F1
#
_cell.length_a   1.000
_cell.length_b   1.000
_cell.length_c   1.000
_cell.angle_alpha   90.00
_cell.angle_beta   90.00
_cell.angle_gamma   90.00
#
_symmetry.space_group_name_H-M   'P 1'
#
loop_
_entity.id
_entity.type
_entity.pdbx_description
1 polymer ?
#
loop_
_entity_poly.entity_id
_entity_poly.type
_entity_poly.pdbx_seq_one_letter_code
_entity_poly.pdbx_strand_id
1 'polypeptide(L)'
;MLKSTDKFRLLGLFPLLFFLLQAVHYWRINELGHMLWMCNIGNLLMAIGLFLERPVLTRIAIIWTIPGLVIWFLYVVLAWGVFFTSTLAHVGGIIIGMIVLKRIGMDRWTWLHAFVWYLAIQLLSHLITSPVLNVNLSHHMQDKWDQTFGAYWQFLLTLNTLTALLLWLVGFLLYKLRPTRGELTPAVT
;
A
#
# COMPACT_ATOMS: atom_id res chain seq x y z
N MET A 1 -5.93 -32.82 -3.16
CA MET A 1 -6.62 -31.94 -2.19
C MET A 1 -5.57 -31.03 -1.55
N LEU A 2 -5.48 -29.76 -1.97
CA LEU A 2 -4.46 -28.81 -1.47
C LEU A 2 -4.64 -28.56 0.04
N LYS A 3 -3.55 -28.55 0.82
CA LYS A 3 -3.61 -28.27 2.27
C LYS A 3 -4.13 -26.84 2.50
N SER A 4 -4.68 -26.58 3.69
CA SER A 4 -5.20 -25.25 4.08
C SER A 4 -4.17 -24.13 3.94
N THR A 5 -2.88 -24.47 4.05
CA THR A 5 -1.73 -23.57 3.84
C THR A 5 -1.47 -23.33 2.35
N ASP A 6 -1.52 -24.36 1.52
CA ASP A 6 -1.34 -24.24 0.06
C ASP A 6 -2.40 -23.33 -0.56
N LYS A 7 -3.67 -23.49 -0.13
CA LYS A 7 -4.78 -22.61 -0.55
C LYS A 7 -4.56 -21.14 -0.17
N PHE A 8 -3.84 -20.89 0.92
CA PHE A 8 -3.51 -19.53 1.37
C PHE A 8 -2.43 -18.89 0.51
N ARG A 9 -1.38 -19.64 0.17
CA ARG A 9 -0.29 -19.17 -0.70
C ARG A 9 -0.80 -18.85 -2.11
N LEU A 10 -1.74 -19.65 -2.61
CA LEU A 10 -2.37 -19.43 -3.91
C LEU A 10 -3.13 -18.10 -4.00
N LEU A 11 -3.58 -17.52 -2.88
CA LEU A 11 -4.16 -16.17 -2.89
C LEU A 11 -3.14 -15.11 -3.34
N GLY A 12 -1.83 -15.37 -3.19
CA GLY A 12 -0.77 -14.48 -3.66
C GLY A 12 -0.72 -14.33 -5.18
N LEU A 13 -1.32 -15.27 -5.94
CA LEU A 13 -1.40 -15.17 -7.40
C LEU A 13 -2.25 -13.97 -7.83
N PHE A 14 -3.32 -13.63 -7.11
CA PHE A 14 -4.19 -12.50 -7.46
C PHE A 14 -3.45 -11.15 -7.43
N PRO A 15 -2.84 -10.72 -6.30
CA PRO A 15 -2.12 -9.46 -6.27
C PRO A 15 -0.87 -9.47 -7.17
N LEU A 16 -0.24 -10.62 -7.38
CA LEU A 16 0.83 -10.73 -8.40
C LEU A 16 0.28 -10.42 -9.80
N LEU A 17 -0.85 -11.03 -10.18
CA LEU A 17 -1.47 -10.77 -11.48
C LEU A 17 -1.90 -9.31 -11.62
N PHE A 18 -2.47 -8.70 -10.57
CA PHE A 18 -2.83 -7.28 -10.59
C PHE A 18 -1.60 -6.39 -10.82
N PHE A 19 -0.50 -6.67 -10.12
CA PHE A 19 0.76 -5.96 -10.29
C PHE A 19 1.33 -6.14 -11.71
N LEU A 20 1.37 -7.36 -12.24
CA LEU A 20 1.90 -7.65 -13.57
C LEU A 20 1.07 -7.03 -14.69
N LEU A 21 -0.26 -7.08 -14.59
CA LEU A 21 -1.15 -6.44 -15.56
C LEU A 21 -0.96 -4.93 -15.59
N GLN A 22 -0.80 -4.30 -14.41
CA GLN A 22 -0.52 -2.88 -14.31
C GLN A 22 0.89 -2.54 -14.83
N ALA A 23 1.88 -3.40 -14.58
CA ALA A 23 3.23 -3.23 -15.11
C ALA A 23 3.25 -3.30 -16.65
N VAL A 24 2.52 -4.24 -17.26
CA VAL A 24 2.38 -4.33 -18.72
C VAL A 24 1.70 -3.08 -19.28
N HIS A 25 0.69 -2.54 -18.60
CA HIS A 25 0.05 -1.29 -19.01
C HIS A 25 1.06 -0.13 -19.01
N TYR A 26 1.76 0.11 -17.90
CA TYR A 26 2.74 1.20 -17.80
C TYR A 26 3.96 1.01 -18.69
N TRP A 27 4.36 -0.24 -18.96
CA TRP A 27 5.40 -0.53 -19.94
C TRP A 27 5.02 0.00 -21.33
N ARG A 28 3.78 -0.28 -21.77
CA ARG A 28 3.32 0.08 -23.12
C ARG A 28 3.26 1.59 -23.36
N ILE A 29 3.14 2.38 -22.29
CA ILE A 29 3.09 3.85 -22.36
C ILE A 29 4.39 4.51 -21.87
N ASN A 30 5.46 3.74 -21.62
CA ASN A 30 6.76 4.22 -21.13
C ASN A 30 6.72 4.93 -19.76
N GLU A 31 5.81 4.53 -18.87
CA GLU A 31 5.62 5.13 -17.55
C GLU A 31 5.83 4.13 -16.40
N LEU A 32 6.76 3.19 -16.56
CA LEU A 32 7.03 2.12 -15.57
C LEU A 32 7.33 2.64 -14.15
N GLY A 33 7.81 3.88 -14.00
CA GLY A 33 8.02 4.50 -12.69
C GLY A 33 6.77 4.50 -11.81
N HIS A 34 5.57 4.55 -12.40
CA HIS A 34 4.30 4.49 -11.66
C HIS A 34 4.08 3.15 -10.92
N MET A 35 4.85 2.10 -11.23
CA MET A 35 4.80 0.85 -10.45
C MET A 35 5.27 1.02 -9.01
N LEU A 36 6.04 2.07 -8.69
CA LEU A 36 6.50 2.36 -7.33
C LEU A 36 5.49 3.14 -6.48
N TRP A 37 4.37 3.60 -7.04
CA TRP A 37 3.30 4.14 -6.22
C TRP A 37 2.92 3.12 -5.14
N MET A 38 2.75 3.57 -3.89
CA MET A 38 2.52 2.69 -2.75
C MET A 38 1.39 1.68 -2.97
N CYS A 39 0.32 2.09 -3.67
CA CYS A 39 -0.81 1.23 -4.02
C CYS A 39 -0.44 0.13 -5.03
N ASN A 40 0.44 0.40 -6.00
CA ASN A 40 0.90 -0.57 -6.99
C ASN A 40 1.90 -1.54 -6.38
N ILE A 41 3.00 -1.03 -5.80
CA ILE A 41 4.04 -1.87 -5.19
C ILE A 41 3.51 -2.67 -3.99
N GLY A 42 2.46 -2.19 -3.33
CA GLY A 42 1.75 -2.91 -2.27
C GLY A 42 1.17 -4.25 -2.74
N ASN A 43 0.71 -4.37 -3.99
CA ASN A 43 0.27 -5.65 -4.54
C ASN A 43 1.42 -6.66 -4.66
N LEU A 44 2.59 -6.22 -5.11
CA LEU A 44 3.78 -7.09 -5.14
C LEU A 44 4.18 -7.52 -3.72
N LEU A 45 4.21 -6.59 -2.76
CA LEU A 45 4.53 -6.89 -1.37
C LEU A 45 3.54 -7.89 -0.76
N MET A 46 2.25 -7.74 -1.06
CA MET A 46 1.21 -8.66 -0.61
C MET A 46 1.43 -10.07 -1.17
N ALA A 47 1.72 -10.17 -2.47
CA ALA A 47 2.03 -11.45 -3.12
C ALA A 47 3.24 -12.13 -2.47
N ILE A 48 4.33 -11.38 -2.27
CA ILE A 48 5.55 -11.88 -1.60
C ILE A 48 5.21 -12.37 -0.19
N GLY A 49 4.48 -11.58 0.60
CA GLY A 49 4.06 -11.96 1.95
C GLY A 49 3.24 -13.25 1.99
N LEU A 50 2.33 -13.43 1.02
CA LEU A 50 1.50 -14.63 0.91
C LEU A 50 2.30 -15.87 0.46
N PHE A 51 3.20 -15.73 -0.51
CA PHE A 51 4.04 -16.84 -0.97
C PHE A 51 5.06 -17.29 0.06
N LEU A 52 5.62 -16.34 0.82
CA LEU A 52 6.60 -16.60 1.87
C LEU A 52 5.96 -16.91 3.24
N GLU A 53 4.63 -16.87 3.33
CA GLU A 53 3.90 -17.05 4.58
C GLU A 53 4.41 -16.10 5.69
N ARG A 54 4.65 -14.83 5.33
CA ARG A 54 5.14 -13.78 6.25
C ARG A 54 4.00 -12.79 6.53
N PRO A 55 3.23 -12.96 7.63
CA PRO A 55 2.09 -12.11 7.94
C PRO A 55 2.43 -10.62 8.04
N VAL A 56 3.65 -10.29 8.50
CA VAL A 56 4.12 -8.90 8.60
C VAL A 56 4.08 -8.21 7.24
N LEU A 57 4.64 -8.82 6.19
CA LEU A 57 4.65 -8.25 4.83
C LEU A 57 3.23 -8.08 4.30
N THR A 58 2.38 -9.09 4.51
CA THR A 58 0.98 -9.03 4.08
C THR A 58 0.19 -7.94 4.81
N ARG A 59 0.37 -7.78 6.12
CA ARG A 59 -0.29 -6.72 6.90
C ARG A 59 0.17 -5.32 6.47
N ILE A 60 1.46 -5.13 6.19
CA ILE A 60 1.99 -3.88 5.63
C ILE A 60 1.32 -3.54 4.30
N ALA A 61 1.14 -4.52 3.42
CA ALA A 61 0.44 -4.27 2.16
C ALA A 61 -1.04 -3.95 2.39
N ILE A 62 -1.73 -4.71 3.26
CA ILE A 62 -3.16 -4.53 3.56
C ILE A 62 -3.44 -3.12 4.09
N ILE A 63 -2.65 -2.61 5.03
CA ILE A 63 -2.90 -1.29 5.62
C ILE A 63 -2.83 -0.18 4.57
N TRP A 64 -1.98 -0.33 3.55
CA TRP A 64 -1.82 0.61 2.45
C TRP A 64 -2.92 0.54 1.39
N THR A 65 -3.68 -0.57 1.31
CA THR A 65 -4.79 -0.68 0.35
C THR A 65 -5.90 0.33 0.60
N ILE A 66 -6.14 0.72 1.86
CA ILE A 66 -7.20 1.66 2.24
C ILE A 66 -6.88 3.10 1.77
N PRO A 67 -5.79 3.75 2.23
CA PRO A 67 -5.45 5.08 1.73
C PRO A 67 -5.12 5.05 0.23
N GLY A 68 -4.53 3.96 -0.26
CA GLY A 68 -4.25 3.77 -1.69
C GLY A 68 -5.53 3.80 -2.53
N LEU A 69 -6.61 3.17 -2.09
CA LEU A 69 -7.91 3.21 -2.78
C LEU A 69 -8.49 4.62 -2.81
N VAL A 70 -8.41 5.37 -1.71
CA VAL A 70 -8.90 6.76 -1.64
C VAL A 70 -8.11 7.67 -2.57
N ILE A 71 -6.78 7.62 -2.51
CA ILE A 71 -5.89 8.44 -3.36
C ILE A 71 -6.11 8.09 -4.84
N TRP A 72 -6.18 6.79 -5.17
CA TRP A 72 -6.46 6.36 -6.53
C TRP A 72 -7.80 6.88 -7.05
N PHE A 73 -8.85 6.82 -6.24
CA PHE A 73 -10.15 7.34 -6.65
C PHE A 73 -10.07 8.85 -6.94
N LEU A 74 -9.47 9.62 -6.03
CA LEU A 74 -9.39 11.07 -6.17
C LEU A 74 -8.49 11.53 -7.33
N TYR A 75 -7.36 10.87 -7.57
CA TYR A 75 -6.33 11.36 -8.48
C TYR A 75 -6.21 10.59 -9.80
N VAL A 76 -6.72 9.36 -9.86
CA VAL A 76 -6.74 8.57 -11.10
C VAL A 76 -8.15 8.53 -11.67
N VAL A 77 -9.14 8.11 -10.89
CA VAL A 77 -10.51 7.96 -11.42
C VAL A 77 -11.10 9.31 -11.82
N LEU A 78 -11.02 10.32 -10.95
CA LEU A 78 -11.61 11.63 -11.23
C LEU A 78 -10.85 12.43 -12.30
N ALA A 79 -9.54 12.21 -12.46
CA ALA A 79 -8.71 13.00 -13.37
C ALA A 79 -8.43 12.29 -14.71
N TRP A 80 -8.31 10.97 -14.72
CA TRP A 80 -7.92 10.17 -15.89
C TRP A 80 -9.00 9.16 -16.31
N GLY A 81 -10.04 8.97 -15.50
CA GLY A 81 -11.10 8.00 -15.75
C GLY A 81 -10.78 6.59 -15.20
N VAL A 82 -11.65 5.63 -15.55
CA VAL A 82 -11.57 4.25 -15.05
C VAL A 82 -10.88 3.35 -16.06
N PHE A 83 -9.75 2.76 -15.67
CA PHE A 83 -9.06 1.74 -16.46
C PHE A 83 -9.10 0.39 -15.73
N PHE A 84 -9.40 -0.67 -16.48
CA PHE A 84 -9.63 -2.00 -15.90
C PHE A 84 -8.45 -2.51 -15.05
N THR A 85 -7.20 -2.40 -15.55
CA THR A 85 -6.02 -2.87 -14.82
C THR A 85 -5.79 -2.08 -13.53
N SER A 86 -6.01 -0.76 -13.57
CA SER A 86 -5.89 0.09 -12.40
C SER A 86 -6.98 -0.23 -11.37
N THR A 87 -8.22 -0.43 -11.82
CA THR A 87 -9.32 -0.85 -10.93
C THR A 87 -9.02 -2.19 -10.27
N LEU A 88 -8.49 -3.16 -11.01
CA LEU A 88 -8.08 -4.45 -10.45
C LEU A 88 -7.00 -4.30 -9.38
N ALA A 89 -5.97 -3.47 -9.61
CA ALA A 89 -4.90 -3.24 -8.63
C ALA A 89 -5.42 -2.67 -7.30
N HIS A 90 -6.43 -1.80 -7.34
CA HIS A 90 -6.91 -1.10 -6.14
C HIS A 90 -8.07 -1.85 -5.48
N VAL A 91 -9.13 -2.14 -6.24
CA VAL A 91 -10.33 -2.83 -5.75
C VAL A 91 -10.04 -4.32 -5.51
N GLY A 92 -9.33 -4.97 -6.44
CA GLY A 92 -8.90 -6.36 -6.25
C GLY A 92 -7.92 -6.49 -5.08
N GLY A 93 -6.96 -5.57 -4.98
CA GLY A 93 -5.99 -5.52 -3.88
C GLY A 93 -6.67 -5.44 -2.51
N ILE A 94 -7.61 -4.51 -2.31
CA ILE A 94 -8.33 -4.39 -1.03
C ILE A 94 -9.21 -5.62 -0.75
N ILE A 95 -9.89 -6.20 -1.75
CA ILE A 95 -10.73 -7.40 -1.55
C ILE A 95 -9.88 -8.56 -1.05
N ILE A 96 -8.76 -8.86 -1.73
CA ILE A 96 -7.85 -9.94 -1.34
C ILE A 96 -7.25 -9.64 0.04
N GLY A 97 -6.83 -8.39 0.26
CA GLY A 97 -6.28 -7.95 1.54
C GLY A 97 -7.23 -8.20 2.71
N MET A 98 -8.50 -7.84 2.57
CA MET A 98 -9.52 -8.06 3.61
C MET A 98 -9.87 -9.54 3.80
N ILE A 99 -9.87 -10.36 2.74
CA ILE A 99 -10.04 -11.81 2.85
C ILE A 99 -8.88 -12.41 3.68
N VAL A 100 -7.65 -12.01 3.38
CA VAL A 100 -6.46 -12.48 4.09
C VAL A 100 -6.44 -12.00 5.53
N LEU A 101 -6.81 -10.73 5.77
CA LEU A 101 -6.83 -10.14 7.11
C LEU A 101 -7.74 -10.91 8.07
N LYS A 102 -8.86 -11.46 7.58
CA LYS A 102 -9.75 -12.31 8.40
C LYS A 102 -9.05 -13.54 8.98
N ARG A 103 -7.97 -14.02 8.33
CA ARG A 103 -7.20 -15.19 8.77
C ARG A 103 -6.02 -14.81 9.66
N ILE A 104 -5.27 -13.77 9.30
CA ILE A 104 -4.02 -13.41 9.99
C ILE A 104 -4.19 -12.35 11.09
N GLY A 105 -5.29 -11.60 11.09
CA GLY A 105 -5.48 -10.45 11.98
C GLY A 105 -4.50 -9.30 11.71
N MET A 106 -4.72 -8.18 12.40
CA MET A 106 -3.83 -7.03 12.41
C MET A 106 -3.06 -6.97 13.74
N ASP A 107 -1.81 -6.53 13.69
CA ASP A 107 -0.95 -6.33 14.86
C ASP A 107 -0.78 -4.83 15.13
N ARG A 108 -0.67 -4.45 16.41
CA ARG A 108 -0.63 -3.04 16.85
C ARG A 108 0.56 -2.22 16.30
N TRP A 109 1.63 -2.88 15.87
CA TRP A 109 2.85 -2.25 15.35
C TRP A 109 2.91 -2.23 13.83
N THR A 110 1.94 -2.82 13.13
CA THR A 110 1.94 -2.88 11.66
C THR A 110 2.04 -1.49 11.02
N TRP A 111 1.39 -0.49 11.61
CA TRP A 111 1.44 0.89 11.08
C TRP A 111 2.86 1.43 11.00
N LEU A 112 3.72 1.11 11.99
CA LEU A 112 5.10 1.56 12.01
C LEU A 112 5.91 0.87 10.92
N HIS A 113 5.76 -0.45 10.76
CA HIS A 113 6.39 -1.19 9.66
C HIS A 113 5.96 -0.67 8.29
N ALA A 114 4.67 -0.32 8.15
CA ALA A 114 4.14 0.24 6.92
C ALA A 114 4.63 1.65 6.63
N PHE A 115 4.88 2.43 7.68
CA PHE A 115 5.49 3.75 7.55
C PHE A 115 6.97 3.66 7.17
N VAL A 116 7.74 2.76 7.79
CA VAL A 116 9.14 2.49 7.41
C VAL A 116 9.22 2.01 5.96
N TRP A 117 8.34 1.09 5.56
CA TRP A 117 8.23 0.64 4.17
C TRP A 117 7.95 1.80 3.21
N TYR A 118 7.04 2.70 3.57
CA TYR A 118 6.77 3.90 2.79
C TYR A 118 7.97 4.82 2.63
N LEU A 119 8.71 5.09 3.70
CA LEU A 119 9.93 5.90 3.62
C LEU A 119 10.97 5.25 2.70
N ALA A 120 11.12 3.92 2.78
CA ALA A 120 12.01 3.19 1.88
C ALA A 120 11.58 3.31 0.41
N ILE A 121 10.28 3.15 0.12
CA ILE A 121 9.75 3.30 -1.24
C ILE A 121 9.79 4.75 -1.72
N GLN A 122 9.56 5.74 -0.86
CA GLN A 122 9.68 7.16 -1.18
C GLN A 122 11.13 7.50 -1.56
N LEU A 123 12.11 7.01 -0.80
CA LEU A 123 13.53 7.15 -1.14
C LEU A 123 13.87 6.45 -2.46
N LEU A 124 13.42 5.20 -2.66
CA LEU A 124 13.64 4.49 -3.92
C LEU A 124 13.01 5.25 -5.10
N SER A 125 11.82 5.81 -4.92
CA SER A 125 11.15 6.62 -5.94
C SER A 125 11.99 7.85 -6.30
N HIS A 126 12.56 8.54 -5.31
CA HIS A 126 13.46 9.66 -5.53
C HIS A 126 14.69 9.26 -6.35
N LEU A 127 15.27 8.09 -6.07
CA LEU A 127 16.52 7.64 -6.68
C LEU A 127 16.36 7.09 -8.11
N ILE A 128 15.21 6.47 -8.44
CA ILE A 128 15.09 5.68 -9.68
C ILE A 128 14.01 6.17 -10.64
N THR A 129 13.09 7.05 -10.21
CA THR A 129 12.02 7.55 -11.09
C THR A 129 12.34 8.94 -11.61
N SER A 130 11.82 9.26 -12.80
CA SER A 130 11.90 10.60 -13.36
C SER A 130 11.21 11.61 -12.42
N PRO A 131 11.81 12.79 -12.17
CA PRO A 131 11.19 13.85 -11.37
C PRO A 131 9.79 14.25 -11.86
N VAL A 132 9.56 14.18 -13.17
CA VAL A 132 8.27 14.52 -13.80
C VAL A 132 7.12 13.62 -13.30
N LEU A 133 7.41 12.36 -12.95
CA LEU A 133 6.38 11.43 -12.45
C LEU A 133 6.04 11.68 -10.98
N ASN A 134 6.93 12.35 -10.24
CA ASN A 134 6.82 12.68 -8.83
C ASN A 134 6.21 11.58 -7.96
N VAL A 135 6.64 10.33 -8.18
CA VAL A 135 6.03 9.14 -7.56
C VAL A 135 6.22 9.20 -6.06
N ASN A 136 5.14 8.96 -5.30
CA ASN A 136 5.09 9.13 -3.84
C ASN A 136 5.50 10.54 -3.36
N LEU A 137 5.33 11.55 -4.22
CA LEU A 137 5.67 12.96 -3.98
C LEU A 137 7.13 13.14 -3.57
N SER A 138 8.02 12.33 -4.16
CA SER A 138 9.41 12.18 -3.76
C SER A 138 10.37 13.21 -4.37
N HIS A 139 9.93 14.02 -5.35
CA HIS A 139 10.79 14.97 -6.06
C HIS A 139 10.42 16.42 -5.81
N HIS A 140 9.13 16.73 -5.80
CA HIS A 140 8.64 18.10 -5.61
C HIS A 140 7.25 18.14 -4.97
N MET A 141 6.82 19.34 -4.57
CA MET A 141 5.47 19.56 -4.06
C MET A 141 4.44 19.33 -5.16
N GLN A 142 3.26 18.85 -4.78
CA GLN A 142 2.11 18.80 -5.68
C GLN A 142 1.63 20.23 -5.97
N ASP A 143 1.16 20.49 -7.19
CA ASP A 143 0.59 21.79 -7.55
C ASP A 143 -0.47 22.26 -6.55
N LYS A 144 -0.51 23.58 -6.31
CA LYS A 144 -1.39 24.30 -5.34
C LYS A 144 -0.93 24.24 -3.88
N TRP A 145 0.08 23.44 -3.54
CA TRP A 145 0.67 23.44 -2.19
C TRP A 145 1.80 24.47 -2.01
N ASP A 146 2.25 25.07 -3.11
CA ASP A 146 3.21 26.18 -3.18
C ASP A 146 2.74 27.45 -2.46
N GLN A 147 1.43 27.65 -2.33
CA GLN A 147 0.85 28.75 -1.55
C GLN A 147 0.85 28.50 -0.04
N THR A 148 1.00 27.23 0.38
CA THR A 148 0.94 26.83 1.79
C THR A 148 2.33 26.63 2.38
N PHE A 149 3.27 26.10 1.60
CA PHE A 149 4.63 25.78 2.04
C PHE A 149 5.67 26.62 1.31
N GLY A 150 6.60 27.20 2.06
CA GLY A 150 7.70 27.99 1.49
C GLY A 150 8.85 27.13 0.96
N ALA A 151 8.92 25.85 1.33
CA ALA A 151 9.96 24.94 0.89
C ALA A 151 9.49 23.47 0.82
N TYR A 152 10.06 22.70 -0.10
CA TYR A 152 9.72 21.29 -0.29
C TYR A 152 9.92 20.43 0.97
N TRP A 153 10.95 20.69 1.78
CA TRP A 153 11.18 19.93 3.01
C TRP A 153 10.06 20.10 4.04
N GLN A 154 9.41 21.29 4.08
CA GLN A 154 8.28 21.56 4.97
C GLN A 154 7.08 20.70 4.55
N PHE A 155 6.79 20.72 3.24
CA PHE A 155 5.75 19.88 2.65
C PHE A 155 6.04 18.39 2.90
N LEU A 156 7.27 17.94 2.68
CA LEU A 156 7.67 16.55 2.87
C LEU A 156 7.52 16.11 4.34
N LEU A 157 7.93 16.96 5.29
CA LEU A 157 7.75 16.70 6.72
C LEU A 157 6.26 16.60 7.09
N THR A 158 5.43 17.51 6.58
CA THR A 158 3.98 17.47 6.81
C THR A 158 3.35 16.23 6.16
N LEU A 159 3.69 15.91 4.92
CA LEU A 159 3.22 14.72 4.20
C LEU A 159 3.55 13.44 4.98
N ASN A 160 4.79 13.31 5.43
CA ASN A 160 5.25 12.13 6.17
C ASN A 160 4.57 12.03 7.55
N THR A 161 4.36 13.16 8.22
CA THR A 161 3.61 13.20 9.49
C THR A 161 2.15 12.79 9.31
N LEU A 162 1.46 13.35 8.31
CA LEU A 162 0.08 13.00 7.99
C LEU A 162 -0.04 11.53 7.56
N THR A 163 0.94 11.03 6.80
CA THR A 163 1.00 9.62 6.40
C THR A 163 1.16 8.71 7.61
N ALA A 164 2.05 9.04 8.55
CA ALA A 164 2.24 8.26 9.77
C ALA A 164 0.95 8.23 10.63
N LEU A 165 0.29 9.39 10.80
CA LEU A 165 -0.98 9.49 11.53
C LEU A 165 -2.11 8.70 10.86
N LEU A 166 -2.21 8.78 9.52
CA LEU A 166 -3.20 8.04 8.75
C LEU A 166 -2.98 6.52 8.85
N LEU A 167 -1.73 6.06 8.71
CA LEU A 167 -1.38 4.66 8.88
C LEU A 167 -1.65 4.20 10.30
N TRP A 168 -1.30 4.99 11.31
CA TRP A 168 -1.62 4.69 12.70
C TRP A 168 -3.13 4.52 12.89
N LEU A 169 -3.95 5.46 12.38
CA LEU A 169 -5.40 5.41 12.50
C LEU A 169 -5.97 4.16 11.81
N VAL A 170 -5.57 3.90 10.56
CA VAL A 170 -6.05 2.73 9.81
C VAL A 170 -5.61 1.43 10.50
N GLY A 171 -4.35 1.36 10.95
CA GLY A 171 -3.81 0.20 11.66
C GLY A 171 -4.54 -0.05 12.97
N PHE A 172 -4.81 1.00 13.73
CA PHE A 172 -5.59 0.96 14.96
C PHE A 172 -7.02 0.47 14.72
N LEU A 173 -7.70 0.99 13.70
CA LEU A 173 -9.07 0.57 13.36
C LEU A 173 -9.11 -0.90 12.92
N LEU A 174 -8.17 -1.34 12.07
CA LEU A 174 -8.08 -2.73 11.63
C LEU A 174 -7.72 -3.66 12.80
N TYR A 175 -6.83 -3.23 13.69
CA TYR A 175 -6.51 -3.94 14.93
C TYR A 175 -7.74 -4.10 15.82
N LYS A 176 -8.52 -3.02 16.04
CA LYS A 176 -9.74 -3.07 16.84
C LYS A 176 -10.79 -4.01 16.24
N LEU A 177 -10.92 -4.06 14.91
CA LEU A 177 -11.89 -4.93 14.22
C LEU A 177 -11.44 -6.41 14.19
N ARG A 178 -10.14 -6.65 14.05
CA ARG A 178 -9.54 -7.97 13.84
C ARG A 178 -8.13 -8.05 14.44
N PRO A 179 -7.97 -8.14 15.76
CA PRO A 179 -6.66 -8.25 16.39
C PRO A 179 -6.03 -9.62 16.10
N THR A 180 -4.70 -9.69 16.13
CA THR A 180 -3.97 -10.96 16.00
C THR A 180 -4.30 -11.87 17.20
N ARG A 181 -4.61 -13.14 16.94
CA ARG A 181 -4.90 -14.12 18.00
C ARG A 181 -3.68 -14.24 18.92
N GLY A 182 -3.87 -13.93 20.21
CA GLY A 182 -2.81 -13.91 21.23
C GLY A 182 -2.60 -12.53 21.88
N GLU A 183 -2.94 -11.43 21.20
CA GLU A 183 -2.78 -10.08 21.78
C GLU A 183 -3.95 -9.66 22.71
N LEU A 184 -5.04 -10.43 22.75
CA LEU A 184 -6.23 -10.16 23.57
C LEU A 184 -6.20 -10.79 24.98
N THR A 185 -5.03 -11.16 25.51
CA THR A 185 -4.93 -11.54 26.93
C THR A 185 -4.44 -10.35 27.75
N PRO A 186 -5.31 -9.67 28.53
CA PRO A 186 -4.81 -9.00 29.72
C PRO A 186 -4.19 -10.07 30.62
N ALA A 187 -3.00 -9.83 31.13
CA ALA A 187 -2.49 -10.58 32.27
C ALA A 187 -3.53 -10.48 33.39
N VAL A 188 -4.18 -11.59 33.71
CA VAL A 188 -4.84 -11.75 35.00
C VAL A 188 -3.73 -12.05 36.00
N THR A 189 -3.19 -11.01 36.62
CA THR A 189 -2.43 -11.07 37.87
C THR A 189 -2.68 -9.80 38.66
#